data_AF-A0ABD3UMB6-F1
#
_entry.id   AF-A0ABD3UMB6-F1
#
_cell.length_a   1.000
_cell.length_b   1.000
_cell.length_c   1.000
_cell.angle_alpha   90.00
_cell.angle_beta   90.00
_cell.angle_gamma   90.00
#
_symmetry.space_group_name_H-M   'P 1'
#
loop_
_entity.id
_entity.type
_entity.pdbx_description
1 polymer ?
#
loop_
_entity_poly.entity_id
_entity_poly.type
_entity_poly.pdbx_seq_one_letter_code
_entity_poly.pdbx_strand_id
1 'polypeptide(L)'
;MRISSRVAVLTIFLSFFAYGSFSIEDYRQAFPIIEPDPGHTKLRLSREGLKAIERITNPIAAVAVIGPYRSGKSFLLNQLLSLSCYEGFGVGHMRDTKTKGIWVWGAPVEIDIDGVKTSVFYLDTEGFESVGKSNVYDDRIFALANVMSSVLIYNLPETIREADISRLSFAVELAEEFYGRFGQDVAFEPAKLLWLIQRDFLQGKSVKEMVDEALRRVPNVEGNKNIDQVNQIRESLAIMGDNSTAFSLPQPHLQRTKLCDMKDDELDPMYVKKREQLKKVVASIIRPKIVQGKSLNGKEFVSFLEQILDALNKGEIPSTGSLVEIFNKGILERCMKLYNDRMGKLGLPTSETSMQRAHQGSKEVAMKAFDEQHFGRHHAKKSAEKLIEEIEKVYKNFILANEYQSSKLCEALYTSCEDKMDQLQVLRLPSMAKFNAGFLHCNQSFEQKCVGPSKSSYELRMKKMLGKSKSLFIKEYNHRLFNWLVAFSLVMVVIGRFIIKFILIEIGAWILFIFLETYTRMFWTAESLYYNPVWHVIVGTWESLVYSPILDLDRWAIPLGVIVAILLLYWRCYGKRKPGSSWILPLYNSHKDERRSE
;
A
#
# COMPACT_ATOMS: atom_id res chain seq x y z
N MET A 1 -36.01 3.03 -65.03
CA MET A 1 -36.35 3.97 -63.92
C MET A 1 -36.75 3.11 -62.74
N ARG A 2 -35.89 2.81 -61.75
CA ARG A 2 -35.37 3.67 -60.66
C ARG A 2 -36.49 4.32 -59.83
N ILE A 3 -36.37 4.15 -58.50
CA ILE A 3 -37.14 4.75 -57.37
C ILE A 3 -38.32 3.85 -56.93
N SER A 4 -38.44 3.31 -55.72
CA SER A 4 -37.78 3.60 -54.44
C SER A 4 -37.80 2.37 -53.50
N SER A 5 -36.65 1.69 -53.33
CA SER A 5 -36.42 0.81 -52.17
C SER A 5 -36.00 1.63 -50.92
N ARG A 6 -36.12 2.97 -50.96
CA ARG A 6 -35.79 3.85 -49.84
C ARG A 6 -36.94 4.06 -48.86
N VAL A 7 -38.19 3.75 -49.23
CA VAL A 7 -39.34 3.92 -48.33
C VAL A 7 -39.44 2.76 -47.33
N ALA A 8 -39.20 1.50 -47.76
CA ALA A 8 -39.24 0.35 -46.86
C ALA A 8 -38.06 0.30 -45.87
N VAL A 9 -36.90 0.82 -46.25
CA VAL A 9 -35.74 0.89 -45.35
C VAL A 9 -35.87 2.04 -44.34
N LEU A 10 -36.58 3.13 -44.67
CA LEU A 10 -36.84 4.20 -43.70
C LEU A 10 -37.82 3.77 -42.60
N THR A 11 -38.82 2.93 -42.90
CA THR A 11 -39.76 2.45 -41.86
C THR A 11 -39.10 1.46 -40.91
N ILE A 12 -38.14 0.66 -41.38
CA ILE A 12 -37.39 -0.29 -40.55
C ILE A 12 -36.28 0.42 -39.74
N PHE A 13 -35.68 1.50 -40.27
CA PHE A 13 -34.72 2.31 -39.51
C PHE A 13 -35.36 3.22 -38.47
N LEU A 14 -36.61 3.67 -38.68
CA LEU A 14 -37.36 4.42 -37.67
C LEU A 14 -37.86 3.54 -36.51
N SER A 15 -38.01 2.23 -36.70
CA SER A 15 -38.30 1.28 -35.62
C SER A 15 -37.05 0.85 -34.82
N PHE A 16 -35.84 1.08 -35.32
CA PHE A 16 -34.59 0.71 -34.64
C PHE A 16 -33.94 1.86 -33.84
N PHE A 17 -34.45 3.09 -33.95
CA PHE A 17 -34.00 4.26 -33.18
C PHE A 17 -35.03 4.77 -32.17
N ALA A 18 -36.12 4.04 -31.93
CA ALA A 18 -36.87 4.15 -30.68
C ALA A 18 -36.15 3.36 -29.58
N TYR A 19 -34.89 3.69 -29.29
CA TYR A 19 -34.29 3.35 -28.01
C TYR A 19 -35.04 4.20 -27.00
N GLY A 20 -36.06 3.58 -26.39
CA GLY A 20 -37.12 4.26 -25.65
C GLY A 20 -36.55 5.30 -24.69
N SER A 21 -36.97 6.55 -24.87
CA SER A 21 -37.05 7.46 -23.75
C SER A 21 -38.11 6.86 -22.81
N PHE A 22 -37.67 6.08 -21.82
CA PHE A 22 -38.56 5.59 -20.78
C PHE A 22 -39.25 6.80 -20.14
N SER A 23 -40.57 6.84 -20.25
CA SER A 23 -41.39 7.89 -19.67
C SER A 23 -41.46 7.69 -18.14
N ILE A 24 -41.85 8.72 -17.39
CA ILE A 24 -42.03 8.61 -15.93
C ILE A 24 -43.10 7.55 -15.57
N GLU A 25 -44.04 7.25 -16.47
CA GLU A 25 -45.08 6.24 -16.30
C GLU A 25 -44.52 4.80 -16.26
N ASP A 26 -43.42 4.53 -16.97
CA ASP A 26 -42.80 3.19 -17.03
C ASP A 26 -42.19 2.73 -15.69
N TYR A 27 -42.03 3.67 -14.74
CA TYR A 27 -41.42 3.42 -13.44
C TYR A 27 -42.42 3.36 -12.28
N ARG A 28 -43.73 3.51 -12.53
CA ARG A 28 -44.78 3.31 -11.51
C ARG A 28 -45.09 1.83 -11.30
N GLN A 29 -44.07 1.06 -10.96
CA GLN A 29 -44.18 -0.35 -10.65
C GLN A 29 -43.10 -0.77 -9.65
N ALA A 30 -43.28 -1.95 -9.06
CA ALA A 30 -42.29 -2.54 -8.19
C ALA A 30 -41.19 -3.22 -9.01
N PHE A 31 -39.93 -2.95 -8.69
CA PHE A 31 -38.77 -3.58 -9.32
C PHE A 31 -37.98 -4.41 -8.31
N PRO A 32 -37.52 -5.61 -8.66
CA PRO A 32 -36.54 -6.31 -7.84
C PRO A 32 -35.22 -5.53 -7.86
N ILE A 33 -34.60 -5.37 -6.70
CA ILE A 33 -33.22 -4.85 -6.57
C ILE A 33 -32.27 -5.94 -6.09
N ILE A 34 -32.79 -6.89 -5.31
CA ILE A 34 -32.06 -8.03 -4.79
C ILE A 34 -32.92 -9.27 -4.97
N GLU A 35 -32.32 -10.36 -5.41
CA GLU A 35 -32.96 -11.65 -5.67
C GLU A 35 -32.19 -12.79 -4.99
N PRO A 36 -32.86 -13.89 -4.61
CA PRO A 36 -32.17 -15.08 -4.15
C PRO A 36 -31.35 -15.73 -5.27
N ASP A 37 -30.18 -16.24 -4.91
CA ASP A 37 -29.47 -17.24 -5.72
C ASP A 37 -30.31 -18.54 -5.83
N PRO A 38 -30.16 -19.37 -6.88
CA PRO A 38 -30.91 -20.62 -7.02
C PRO A 38 -30.89 -21.52 -5.78
N GLY A 39 -29.77 -21.54 -5.05
CA GLY A 39 -29.63 -22.29 -3.79
C GLY A 39 -30.22 -21.63 -2.55
N HIS A 40 -30.78 -20.41 -2.64
CA HIS A 40 -31.28 -19.62 -1.50
C HIS A 40 -30.28 -19.48 -0.35
N THR A 41 -28.99 -19.45 -0.67
CA THR A 41 -27.87 -19.24 0.27
C THR A 41 -27.20 -17.88 0.10
N LYS A 42 -27.29 -17.30 -1.10
CA LYS A 42 -26.69 -16.02 -1.46
C LYS A 42 -27.72 -15.07 -2.07
N LEU A 43 -27.35 -13.81 -2.17
CA LEU A 43 -28.14 -12.75 -2.77
C LEU A 43 -27.51 -12.28 -4.07
N ARG A 44 -28.32 -11.93 -5.07
CA ARG A 44 -27.89 -11.39 -6.37
C ARG A 44 -28.55 -10.03 -6.59
N LEU A 45 -27.89 -9.14 -7.32
CA LEU A 45 -28.49 -7.86 -7.71
C LEU A 45 -29.37 -8.04 -8.93
N SER A 46 -30.51 -7.35 -8.95
CA SER A 46 -31.31 -7.17 -10.16
C SER A 46 -31.09 -5.78 -10.74
N ARG A 47 -30.59 -5.73 -11.98
CA ARG A 47 -30.19 -4.48 -12.65
C ARG A 47 -31.36 -3.57 -12.99
N GLU A 48 -32.58 -4.10 -13.10
CA GLU A 48 -33.76 -3.33 -13.48
C GLU A 48 -34.15 -2.32 -12.39
N GLY A 49 -34.25 -2.77 -11.13
CA GLY A 49 -34.53 -1.88 -10.01
C GLY A 49 -33.40 -0.90 -9.70
N LEU A 50 -32.13 -1.29 -9.93
CA LEU A 50 -31.00 -0.39 -9.74
C LEU A 50 -31.06 0.81 -10.69
N LYS A 51 -31.41 0.61 -11.96
CA LYS A 51 -31.60 1.72 -12.92
C LYS A 51 -32.69 2.70 -12.48
N ALA A 52 -33.76 2.19 -11.85
CA ALA A 52 -34.83 3.02 -11.31
C ALA A 52 -34.37 3.91 -10.15
N ILE A 53 -33.36 3.46 -9.38
CA ILE A 53 -32.74 4.23 -8.29
C ILE A 53 -31.67 5.20 -8.83
N GLU A 54 -30.82 4.77 -9.78
CA GLU A 54 -29.72 5.58 -10.32
C GLU A 54 -30.15 6.92 -10.94
N ARG A 55 -31.41 7.02 -11.41
CA ARG A 55 -31.97 8.25 -11.99
C ARG A 55 -32.22 9.35 -10.95
N ILE A 56 -32.29 8.99 -9.67
CA ILE A 56 -32.62 9.92 -8.60
C ILE A 56 -31.41 10.80 -8.30
N THR A 57 -31.54 12.11 -8.50
CA THR A 57 -30.46 13.07 -8.25
C THR A 57 -30.51 13.70 -6.86
N ASN A 58 -31.70 13.72 -6.25
CA ASN A 58 -31.91 14.28 -4.92
C ASN A 58 -31.31 13.35 -3.85
N PRO A 59 -31.05 13.86 -2.63
CA PRO A 59 -30.77 13.03 -1.47
C PRO A 59 -31.85 11.95 -1.29
N ILE A 60 -31.40 10.73 -1.01
CA ILE A 60 -32.28 9.57 -0.87
C ILE A 60 -32.55 9.29 0.61
N ALA A 61 -33.80 8.96 0.91
CA ALA A 61 -34.17 8.25 2.12
C ALA A 61 -34.94 6.98 1.78
N ALA A 62 -34.72 5.91 2.53
CA ALA A 62 -35.35 4.62 2.27
C ALA A 62 -36.18 4.16 3.46
N VAL A 63 -37.43 3.78 3.21
CA VAL A 63 -38.31 3.14 4.20
C VAL A 63 -38.37 1.65 3.89
N ALA A 64 -37.77 0.82 4.74
CA ALA A 64 -37.83 -0.63 4.59
C ALA A 64 -38.83 -1.23 5.56
N VAL A 65 -39.62 -2.21 5.09
CA VAL A 65 -40.52 -2.98 5.95
C VAL A 65 -40.01 -4.40 6.05
N ILE A 66 -39.65 -4.81 7.28
CA ILE A 66 -39.22 -6.16 7.62
C ILE A 66 -40.26 -6.83 8.52
N GLY A 67 -40.22 -8.15 8.64
CA GLY A 67 -41.16 -8.89 9.48
C GLY A 67 -41.39 -10.32 9.01
N PRO A 68 -42.08 -11.15 9.81
CA PRO A 68 -42.34 -12.54 9.48
C PRO A 68 -43.02 -12.70 8.12
N TYR A 69 -42.86 -13.85 7.48
CA TYR A 69 -43.64 -14.16 6.29
C TYR A 69 -45.14 -14.08 6.60
N ARG A 70 -45.93 -13.57 5.65
CA ARG A 70 -47.40 -13.39 5.77
C ARG A 70 -47.89 -12.40 6.84
N SER A 71 -47.05 -11.46 7.26
CA SER A 71 -47.45 -10.38 8.17
C SER A 71 -48.11 -9.16 7.51
N GLY A 72 -48.33 -9.16 6.18
CA GLY A 72 -49.01 -8.06 5.49
C GLY A 72 -48.11 -6.88 5.10
N LYS A 73 -46.80 -7.10 4.91
CA LYS A 73 -45.81 -6.07 4.57
C LYS A 73 -46.10 -5.34 3.24
N SER A 74 -46.26 -6.08 2.15
CA SER A 74 -46.53 -5.50 0.83
C SER A 74 -47.85 -4.72 0.81
N PHE A 75 -48.88 -5.23 1.51
CA PHE A 75 -50.14 -4.50 1.69
C PHE A 75 -49.92 -3.19 2.47
N LEU A 76 -49.20 -3.22 3.60
CA LEU A 76 -48.85 -2.02 4.35
C LEU A 76 -48.12 -0.99 3.49
N LEU A 77 -47.16 -1.41 2.67
CA LEU A 77 -46.42 -0.51 1.80
C LEU A 77 -47.33 0.16 0.77
N ASN A 78 -48.24 -0.60 0.15
CA ASN A 78 -49.25 -0.03 -0.74
C ASN A 78 -50.14 0.99 -0.01
N GLN A 79 -50.51 0.70 1.24
CA GLN A 79 -51.29 1.61 2.08
C GLN A 79 -50.52 2.90 2.43
N LEU A 80 -49.21 2.83 2.67
CA LEU A 80 -48.35 4.01 2.88
C LEU A 80 -48.18 4.83 1.60
N LEU A 81 -48.12 4.18 0.44
CA LEU A 81 -48.06 4.80 -0.87
C LEU A 81 -49.42 5.30 -1.38
N SER A 82 -50.52 4.98 -0.69
CA SER A 82 -51.90 5.23 -1.16
C SER A 82 -52.20 4.56 -2.51
N LEU A 83 -51.68 3.35 -2.74
CA LEU A 83 -51.85 2.57 -3.95
C LEU A 83 -52.75 1.35 -3.70
N SER A 84 -53.46 0.92 -4.76
CA SER A 84 -54.16 -0.36 -4.76
C SER A 84 -53.18 -1.54 -4.85
N CYS A 85 -53.64 -2.76 -4.54
CA CYS A 85 -52.80 -3.95 -4.75
C CYS A 85 -52.50 -4.26 -6.22
N TYR A 86 -53.31 -3.72 -7.14
CA TYR A 86 -53.17 -3.92 -8.58
C TYR A 86 -52.14 -2.98 -9.22
N GLU A 87 -51.88 -1.85 -8.56
CA GLU A 87 -50.89 -0.86 -8.99
C GLU A 87 -49.57 -1.03 -8.22
N GLY A 88 -49.63 -1.28 -6.91
CA GLY A 88 -48.48 -1.31 -6.01
C GLY A 88 -47.67 -2.61 -6.01
N PHE A 89 -47.02 -2.90 -4.88
CA PHE A 89 -46.34 -4.17 -4.63
C PHE A 89 -47.32 -5.33 -4.69
N GLY A 90 -46.91 -6.42 -5.36
CA GLY A 90 -47.74 -7.61 -5.52
C GLY A 90 -48.05 -8.29 -4.18
N VAL A 91 -49.33 -8.36 -3.82
CA VAL A 91 -49.79 -9.02 -2.59
C VAL A 91 -50.19 -10.47 -2.90
N GLY A 92 -49.54 -11.43 -2.26
CA GLY A 92 -49.87 -12.85 -2.42
C GLY A 92 -50.85 -13.35 -1.37
N HIS A 93 -51.70 -14.31 -1.76
CA HIS A 93 -52.62 -15.02 -0.86
C HIS A 93 -52.26 -16.51 -0.65
N MET A 94 -51.37 -17.08 -1.47
CA MET A 94 -50.90 -18.47 -1.37
C MET A 94 -49.93 -18.70 -0.20
N ARG A 95 -49.67 -19.96 0.19
CA ARG A 95 -48.79 -20.28 1.34
C ARG A 95 -47.32 -19.94 1.11
N ASP A 96 -46.87 -19.94 -0.14
CA ASP A 96 -45.51 -19.57 -0.51
C ASP A 96 -45.27 -18.05 -0.41
N THR A 97 -44.02 -17.67 -0.15
CA THR A 97 -43.62 -16.25 -0.15
C THR A 97 -43.73 -15.66 -1.54
N LYS A 98 -44.57 -14.63 -1.68
CA LYS A 98 -44.76 -13.89 -2.93
C LYS A 98 -43.55 -13.01 -3.26
N THR A 99 -43.13 -12.18 -2.30
CA THR A 99 -41.91 -11.36 -2.42
C THR A 99 -40.68 -12.25 -2.23
N LYS A 100 -39.75 -12.18 -3.19
CA LYS A 100 -38.45 -12.85 -3.16
C LYS A 100 -37.35 -11.80 -3.18
N GLY A 101 -36.41 -11.86 -2.23
CA GLY A 101 -35.36 -10.88 -2.07
C GLY A 101 -35.86 -9.52 -1.56
N ILE A 102 -35.43 -8.42 -2.18
CA ILE A 102 -35.85 -7.05 -1.83
C ILE A 102 -36.30 -6.32 -3.09
N TRP A 103 -37.44 -5.64 -2.98
CA TRP A 103 -38.10 -4.92 -4.06
C TRP A 103 -38.20 -3.44 -3.72
N VAL A 104 -38.05 -2.58 -4.72
CA VAL A 104 -38.21 -1.13 -4.60
C VAL A 104 -39.43 -0.66 -5.39
N TRP A 105 -40.16 0.31 -4.85
CA TRP A 105 -41.15 1.04 -5.63
C TRP A 105 -40.44 2.05 -6.54
N GLY A 106 -40.60 1.92 -7.86
CA GLY A 106 -39.78 2.67 -8.83
C GLY A 106 -40.01 4.18 -8.85
N ALA A 107 -41.12 4.67 -8.30
CA ALA A 107 -41.45 6.10 -8.24
C ALA A 107 -41.30 6.64 -6.80
N PRO A 108 -40.26 7.44 -6.49
CA PRO A 108 -40.07 7.98 -5.15
C PRO A 108 -41.15 9.03 -4.80
N VAL A 109 -41.40 9.17 -3.50
CA VAL A 109 -42.21 10.25 -2.91
C VAL A 109 -41.27 11.38 -2.52
N GLU A 110 -41.45 12.57 -3.08
CA GLU A 110 -40.64 13.73 -2.75
C GLU A 110 -41.16 14.39 -1.46
N ILE A 111 -40.28 14.53 -0.46
CA ILE A 111 -40.57 15.17 0.83
C ILE A 111 -39.54 16.28 1.07
N ASP A 112 -40.00 17.43 1.54
CA ASP A 112 -39.10 18.49 2.00
C ASP A 112 -38.70 18.22 3.46
N ILE A 113 -37.41 17.99 3.69
CA ILE A 113 -36.83 17.74 5.01
C ILE A 113 -35.81 18.83 5.28
N ASP A 114 -36.09 19.70 6.26
CA ASP A 114 -35.21 20.80 6.67
C ASP A 114 -34.78 21.74 5.50
N GLY A 115 -35.66 21.95 4.52
CA GLY A 115 -35.42 22.79 3.34
C GLY A 115 -34.74 22.06 2.18
N VAL A 116 -34.51 20.75 2.30
CA VAL A 116 -33.89 19.90 1.28
C VAL A 116 -34.93 18.93 0.72
N LYS A 117 -35.20 19.04 -0.59
CA LYS A 117 -36.03 18.05 -1.31
C LYS A 117 -35.34 16.70 -1.30
N THR A 118 -35.98 15.73 -0.66
CA THR A 118 -35.49 14.37 -0.46
C THR A 118 -36.42 13.38 -1.16
N SER A 119 -35.85 12.48 -1.95
CA SER A 119 -36.59 11.40 -2.61
C SER A 119 -36.71 10.21 -1.67
N VAL A 120 -37.93 9.88 -1.26
CA VAL A 120 -38.22 8.74 -0.38
C VAL A 120 -38.73 7.56 -1.20
N PHE A 121 -38.02 6.43 -1.17
CA PHE A 121 -38.55 5.18 -1.75
C PHE A 121 -38.80 4.13 -0.68
N TYR A 122 -39.65 3.17 -1.05
CA TYR A 122 -40.12 2.12 -0.17
C TYR A 122 -39.53 0.78 -0.62
N LEU A 123 -39.05 0.02 0.36
CA LEU A 123 -38.45 -1.30 0.17
C LEU A 123 -39.33 -2.38 0.79
N ASP A 124 -39.85 -3.27 -0.06
CA ASP A 124 -40.52 -4.49 0.39
C ASP A 124 -39.50 -5.63 0.49
N THR A 125 -39.42 -6.26 1.66
CA THR A 125 -38.51 -7.37 1.88
C THR A 125 -39.24 -8.70 1.89
N GLU A 126 -38.54 -9.75 1.48
CA GLU A 126 -38.97 -11.10 1.74
C GLU A 126 -39.18 -11.32 3.24
N GLY A 127 -40.23 -12.07 3.59
CA GLY A 127 -40.52 -12.41 4.97
C GLY A 127 -39.65 -13.55 5.47
N PHE A 128 -39.07 -13.36 6.65
CA PHE A 128 -38.29 -14.38 7.35
C PHE A 128 -39.20 -15.47 7.94
N GLU A 129 -38.59 -16.58 8.39
CA GLU A 129 -39.26 -17.77 8.96
C GLU A 129 -40.11 -18.57 7.95
N SER A 130 -39.85 -18.40 6.65
CA SER A 130 -40.50 -19.20 5.62
C SER A 130 -39.96 -20.63 5.62
N VAL A 131 -40.85 -21.60 5.38
CA VAL A 131 -40.49 -23.02 5.24
C VAL A 131 -39.46 -23.21 4.12
N GLY A 132 -38.44 -24.04 4.38
CA GLY A 132 -37.43 -24.44 3.39
C GLY A 132 -36.31 -23.42 3.11
N LYS A 133 -36.20 -22.34 3.90
CA LYS A 133 -35.13 -21.34 3.78
C LYS A 133 -34.14 -21.43 4.94
N SER A 134 -32.90 -21.03 4.68
CA SER A 134 -31.86 -20.96 5.72
C SER A 134 -32.02 -19.71 6.56
N ASN A 135 -31.76 -19.80 7.87
CA ASN A 135 -31.69 -18.63 8.75
C ASN A 135 -30.66 -17.61 8.23
N VAL A 136 -29.55 -18.10 7.67
CA VAL A 136 -28.48 -17.28 7.08
C VAL A 136 -28.99 -16.39 5.94
N TYR A 137 -29.91 -16.88 5.11
CA TYR A 137 -30.52 -16.09 4.04
C TYR A 137 -31.41 -14.96 4.60
N ASP A 138 -32.27 -15.30 5.56
CA ASP A 138 -33.15 -14.33 6.22
C ASP A 138 -32.33 -13.23 6.91
N ASP A 139 -31.22 -13.61 7.56
CA ASP A 139 -30.30 -12.67 8.22
C ASP A 139 -29.62 -11.74 7.20
N ARG A 140 -29.29 -12.21 5.98
CA ARG A 140 -28.74 -11.36 4.90
C ARG A 140 -29.75 -10.34 4.39
N ILE A 141 -31.01 -10.74 4.21
CA ILE A 141 -32.09 -9.83 3.80
C ILE A 141 -32.31 -8.75 4.86
N PHE A 142 -32.36 -9.17 6.12
CA PHE A 142 -32.50 -8.26 7.26
C PHE A 142 -31.32 -7.29 7.36
N ALA A 143 -30.09 -7.79 7.27
CA ALA A 143 -28.86 -7.00 7.27
C ALA A 143 -28.91 -5.89 6.22
N LEU A 144 -29.25 -6.27 4.99
CA LEU A 144 -29.28 -5.35 3.86
C LEU A 144 -30.39 -4.31 4.01
N ALA A 145 -31.59 -4.73 4.43
CA ALA A 145 -32.70 -3.83 4.71
C ALA A 145 -32.35 -2.79 5.79
N ASN A 146 -31.67 -3.21 6.87
CA ASN A 146 -31.23 -2.30 7.94
C ASN A 146 -30.14 -1.32 7.45
N VAL A 147 -29.12 -1.81 6.75
CA VAL A 147 -28.04 -0.95 6.20
C VAL A 147 -28.59 0.09 5.22
N MET A 148 -29.49 -0.33 4.33
CA MET A 148 -30.04 0.52 3.27
C MET A 148 -31.06 1.55 3.76
N SER A 149 -31.83 1.22 4.80
CA SER A 149 -32.93 2.06 5.23
C SER A 149 -32.49 3.26 6.07
N SER A 150 -33.26 4.34 5.95
CA SER A 150 -33.28 5.45 6.91
C SER A 150 -34.30 5.18 8.01
N VAL A 151 -35.40 4.51 7.67
CA VAL A 151 -36.43 4.06 8.62
C VAL A 151 -36.68 2.57 8.38
N LEU A 152 -36.52 1.78 9.43
CA LEU A 152 -36.78 0.35 9.42
C LEU A 152 -38.08 0.10 10.18
N ILE A 153 -39.13 -0.27 9.46
CA ILE A 153 -40.43 -0.63 10.05
C ILE A 153 -40.40 -2.12 10.36
N TYR A 154 -40.45 -2.45 11.65
CA TYR A 154 -40.58 -3.84 12.09
C TYR A 154 -42.04 -4.24 12.20
N ASN A 155 -42.54 -4.88 11.15
CA ASN A 155 -43.94 -5.25 10.99
C ASN A 155 -44.27 -6.58 11.67
N LEU A 156 -44.83 -6.48 12.87
CA LEU A 156 -45.18 -7.60 13.71
C LEU A 156 -46.69 -7.85 13.71
N PRO A 157 -47.11 -9.13 13.74
CA PRO A 157 -48.48 -9.52 13.51
C PRO A 157 -49.50 -9.15 14.60
N GLU A 158 -49.15 -9.26 15.88
CA GLU A 158 -50.07 -9.19 17.04
C GLU A 158 -49.34 -8.79 18.34
N THR A 159 -48.14 -9.32 18.58
CA THR A 159 -47.34 -9.06 19.78
C THR A 159 -45.84 -9.14 19.48
N ILE A 160 -45.01 -8.71 20.43
CA ILE A 160 -43.55 -8.83 20.39
C ILE A 160 -43.14 -10.10 21.14
N ARG A 161 -42.44 -11.02 20.46
CA ARG A 161 -41.91 -12.25 21.06
C ARG A 161 -40.42 -12.12 21.32
N GLU A 162 -39.89 -12.96 22.20
CA GLU A 162 -38.45 -13.04 22.48
C GLU A 162 -37.59 -13.34 21.24
N ALA A 163 -38.12 -14.17 20.34
CA ALA A 163 -37.48 -14.44 19.04
C ALA A 163 -37.38 -13.17 18.18
N ASP A 164 -38.35 -12.27 18.26
CA ASP A 164 -38.38 -11.03 17.49
C ASP A 164 -37.31 -10.04 18.01
N ILE A 165 -37.06 -9.99 19.32
CA ILE A 165 -35.94 -9.22 19.91
C ILE A 165 -34.59 -9.81 19.47
N SER A 166 -34.47 -11.14 19.51
CA SER A 166 -33.22 -11.83 19.18
C SER A 166 -32.84 -11.62 17.72
N ARG A 167 -33.81 -11.47 16.81
CA ARG A 167 -33.58 -11.16 15.38
C ARG A 167 -33.03 -9.76 15.14
N LEU A 168 -33.26 -8.82 16.05
CA LEU A 168 -32.71 -7.46 15.95
C LEU A 168 -31.24 -7.37 16.39
N SER A 169 -30.65 -8.46 16.90
CA SER A 169 -29.25 -8.51 17.33
C SER A 169 -28.29 -7.98 16.28
N PHE A 170 -28.46 -8.41 15.02
CA PHE A 170 -27.60 -7.99 13.92
C PHE A 170 -27.72 -6.48 13.65
N ALA A 171 -28.91 -5.91 13.77
CA ALA A 171 -29.11 -4.47 13.55
C ALA A 171 -28.43 -3.64 14.63
N VAL A 172 -28.49 -4.13 15.87
CA VAL A 172 -27.77 -3.57 17.01
C VAL A 172 -26.27 -3.64 16.81
N GLU A 173 -25.72 -4.83 16.56
CA GLU A 173 -24.27 -5.02 16.40
C GLU A 173 -23.74 -4.14 15.26
N LEU A 174 -24.49 -4.03 14.17
CA LEU A 174 -24.12 -3.19 13.03
C LEU A 174 -24.08 -1.71 13.44
N ALA A 175 -25.11 -1.24 14.14
CA ALA A 175 -25.10 0.12 14.62
C ALA A 175 -23.94 0.35 15.60
N GLU A 176 -23.65 -0.55 16.53
CA GLU A 176 -22.54 -0.40 17.47
C GLU A 176 -21.15 -0.38 16.79
N GLU A 177 -20.96 -1.15 15.74
CA GLU A 177 -19.69 -1.18 15.00
C GLU A 177 -19.49 0.05 14.11
N PHE A 178 -20.56 0.63 13.58
CA PHE A 178 -20.48 1.74 12.62
C PHE A 178 -20.89 3.12 13.18
N TYR A 179 -21.47 3.15 14.38
CA TYR A 179 -21.88 4.36 15.10
C TYR A 179 -20.92 4.61 16.29
N GLY A 180 -19.99 5.55 16.11
CA GLY A 180 -19.04 5.95 17.15
C GLY A 180 -19.66 6.84 18.23
N ARG A 181 -19.18 6.73 19.48
CA ARG A 181 -19.68 7.50 20.65
C ARG A 181 -19.59 9.03 20.54
N PHE A 182 -18.91 9.57 19.54
CA PHE A 182 -18.62 11.01 19.46
C PHE A 182 -18.54 11.50 18.01
N GLY A 183 -19.67 11.51 17.30
CA GLY A 183 -20.09 12.53 16.31
C GLY A 183 -19.15 13.04 15.20
N GLN A 184 -17.91 12.56 15.06
CA GLN A 184 -16.93 13.09 14.10
C GLN A 184 -16.70 12.16 12.91
N ASP A 185 -16.85 10.84 13.04
CA ASP A 185 -16.72 9.90 11.91
C ASP A 185 -17.75 8.76 12.00
N VAL A 186 -18.95 9.00 11.45
CA VAL A 186 -20.01 7.99 11.31
C VAL A 186 -19.91 7.37 9.92
N ALA A 187 -19.67 6.06 9.84
CA ALA A 187 -19.57 5.35 8.56
C ALA A 187 -20.89 5.42 7.79
N PHE A 188 -21.99 5.18 8.49
CA PHE A 188 -23.36 5.45 8.05
C PHE A 188 -24.28 5.57 9.25
N GLU A 189 -25.33 6.38 9.12
CA GLU A 189 -26.34 6.52 10.18
C GLU A 189 -27.25 5.28 10.20
N PRO A 190 -27.43 4.62 11.36
CA PRO A 190 -28.32 3.46 11.46
C PRO A 190 -29.78 3.89 11.20
N ALA A 191 -30.59 2.93 10.72
CA ALA A 191 -32.00 3.20 10.47
C ALA A 191 -32.74 3.48 11.79
N LYS A 192 -33.66 4.45 11.78
CA LYS A 192 -34.60 4.62 12.90
C LYS A 192 -35.59 3.47 12.91
N LEU A 193 -35.67 2.75 14.03
CA LEU A 193 -36.55 1.60 14.20
C LEU A 193 -37.97 2.07 14.57
N LEU A 194 -38.95 1.64 13.77
CA LEU A 194 -40.38 1.83 14.04
C LEU A 194 -41.02 0.46 14.31
N TRP A 195 -41.43 0.21 15.55
CA TRP A 195 -42.19 -0.97 15.92
C TRP A 195 -43.62 -0.84 15.44
N LEU A 196 -44.06 -1.71 14.55
CA LEU A 196 -45.41 -1.71 14.04
C LEU A 196 -46.13 -3.00 14.42
N ILE A 197 -47.09 -2.89 15.34
CA ILE A 197 -47.98 -3.98 15.69
C ILE A 197 -49.21 -3.91 14.80
N GLN A 198 -49.31 -4.84 13.85
CA GLN A 198 -50.53 -5.04 13.09
C GLN A 198 -51.59 -5.75 13.94
N ARG A 199 -52.85 -5.64 13.50
CA ARG A 199 -53.99 -6.34 14.10
C ARG A 199 -54.04 -6.15 15.60
N ASP A 200 -53.88 -4.91 16.03
CA ASP A 200 -54.00 -4.54 17.43
C ASP A 200 -55.47 -4.61 17.87
N PHE A 201 -55.87 -5.81 18.32
CA PHE A 201 -57.17 -6.09 18.94
C PHE A 201 -57.03 -6.47 20.42
N LEU A 202 -55.79 -6.56 20.92
CA LEU A 202 -55.52 -6.95 22.29
C LEU A 202 -55.82 -5.79 23.24
N GLN A 203 -56.55 -6.07 24.33
CA GLN A 203 -56.90 -5.07 25.34
C GLN A 203 -55.87 -5.08 26.48
N GLY A 204 -55.74 -3.94 27.17
CA GLY A 204 -54.85 -3.79 28.33
C GLY A 204 -53.72 -2.80 28.05
N LYS A 205 -52.48 -3.29 28.03
CA LYS A 205 -51.28 -2.48 27.83
C LYS A 205 -51.27 -1.82 26.45
N SER A 206 -50.84 -0.57 26.38
CA SER A 206 -50.57 0.12 25.13
C SER A 206 -49.38 -0.52 24.39
N VAL A 207 -49.32 -0.33 23.08
CA VAL A 207 -48.20 -0.84 22.26
C VAL A 207 -46.86 -0.22 22.67
N LYS A 208 -46.86 1.03 23.16
CA LYS A 208 -45.65 1.64 23.73
C LYS A 208 -45.18 0.91 24.99
N GLU A 209 -46.09 0.61 25.93
CA GLU A 209 -45.76 -0.16 27.12
C GLU A 209 -45.28 -1.58 26.80
N MET A 210 -45.83 -2.21 25.74
CA MET A 210 -45.37 -3.51 25.26
C MET A 210 -43.92 -3.45 24.75
N VAL A 211 -43.56 -2.43 23.97
CA VAL A 211 -42.19 -2.21 23.52
C VAL A 211 -41.27 -1.92 24.72
N ASP A 212 -41.69 -1.03 25.62
CA ASP A 212 -40.91 -0.68 26.81
C ASP A 212 -40.66 -1.91 27.70
N GLU A 213 -41.62 -2.83 27.82
CA GLU A 213 -41.46 -4.10 28.55
C GLU A 213 -40.57 -5.10 27.82
N ALA A 214 -40.72 -5.24 26.49
CA ALA A 214 -39.88 -6.15 25.70
C ALA A 214 -38.40 -5.74 25.73
N LEU A 215 -38.13 -4.44 25.87
CA LEU A 215 -36.79 -3.87 26.01
C LEU A 215 -36.28 -3.86 27.47
N ARG A 216 -37.08 -4.26 28.47
CA ARG A 216 -36.59 -4.37 29.85
C ARG A 216 -35.68 -5.57 30.03
N ARG A 217 -34.61 -5.37 30.78
CA ARG A 217 -33.69 -6.43 31.17
C ARG A 217 -34.43 -7.56 31.91
N VAL A 218 -34.17 -8.80 31.50
CA VAL A 218 -34.66 -10.00 32.17
C VAL A 218 -33.66 -10.40 33.27
N PRO A 219 -34.10 -10.65 34.52
CA PRO A 219 -33.21 -11.10 35.60
C PRO A 219 -32.48 -12.40 35.24
N ASN A 220 -31.17 -12.45 35.46
CA ASN A 220 -30.32 -13.61 35.15
C ASN A 220 -29.57 -14.11 36.40
N VAL A 221 -30.32 -14.57 37.40
CA VAL A 221 -29.76 -14.98 38.72
C VAL A 221 -28.83 -16.19 38.60
N GLU A 222 -29.07 -17.06 37.61
CA GLU A 222 -28.32 -18.31 37.38
C GLU A 222 -27.13 -18.15 36.42
N GLY A 223 -26.90 -16.95 35.87
CA GLY A 223 -25.76 -16.68 34.98
C GLY A 223 -25.84 -17.37 33.62
N ASN A 224 -27.05 -17.51 33.05
CA ASN A 224 -27.24 -18.10 31.73
C ASN A 224 -26.73 -17.14 30.63
N LYS A 225 -25.73 -17.58 29.86
CA LYS A 225 -25.10 -16.77 28.82
C LYS A 225 -26.07 -16.27 27.73
N ASN A 226 -27.08 -17.07 27.38
CA ASN A 226 -28.04 -16.68 26.34
C ASN A 226 -28.91 -15.51 26.84
N ILE A 227 -29.29 -15.50 28.12
CA ILE A 227 -30.06 -14.40 28.71
C ILE A 227 -29.22 -13.13 28.74
N ASP A 228 -27.92 -13.23 29.06
CA ASP A 228 -27.01 -12.08 29.02
C ASP A 228 -26.87 -11.50 27.62
N GLN A 229 -26.75 -12.35 26.58
CA GLN A 229 -26.70 -11.90 25.18
C GLN A 229 -27.96 -11.15 24.77
N VAL A 230 -29.15 -11.71 25.05
CA VAL A 230 -30.42 -11.04 24.71
C VAL A 230 -30.59 -9.75 25.52
N ASN A 231 -30.15 -9.71 26.78
CA ASN A 231 -30.17 -8.49 27.58
C ASN A 231 -29.23 -7.40 27.04
N GLN A 232 -28.06 -7.75 26.50
CA GLN A 232 -27.21 -6.78 25.82
C GLN A 232 -27.91 -6.18 24.61
N ILE A 233 -28.58 -7.01 23.79
CA ILE A 233 -29.37 -6.55 22.64
C ILE A 233 -30.47 -5.57 23.09
N ARG A 234 -31.18 -5.87 24.18
CA ARG A 234 -32.21 -4.98 24.74
C ARG A 234 -31.67 -3.62 25.15
N GLU A 235 -30.54 -3.60 25.84
CA GLU A 235 -29.90 -2.37 26.30
C GLU A 235 -29.48 -1.49 25.12
N SER A 236 -28.87 -2.10 24.11
CA SER A 236 -28.46 -1.38 22.91
C SER A 236 -29.64 -0.92 22.07
N LEU A 237 -30.71 -1.72 21.92
CA LEU A 237 -31.96 -1.28 21.28
C LEU A 237 -32.61 -0.12 22.03
N ALA A 238 -32.58 -0.12 23.37
CA ALA A 238 -33.11 0.97 24.17
C ALA A 238 -32.31 2.27 23.98
N ILE A 239 -30.99 2.17 23.86
CA ILE A 239 -30.10 3.31 23.58
C ILE A 239 -30.29 3.83 22.15
N MET A 240 -30.33 2.94 21.16
CA MET A 240 -30.52 3.30 19.75
C MET A 240 -31.92 3.84 19.44
N GLY A 241 -32.91 3.44 20.23
CA GLY A 241 -34.32 3.72 19.97
C GLY A 241 -34.73 5.18 20.20
N ASP A 242 -33.97 5.97 20.96
CA ASP A 242 -34.19 7.39 21.26
C ASP A 242 -35.70 7.77 21.34
N ASN A 243 -36.43 7.09 22.25
CA ASN A 243 -37.89 6.87 22.25
C ASN A 243 -38.40 5.98 21.10
N SER A 244 -38.06 4.67 21.15
CA SER A 244 -38.50 3.65 20.20
C SER A 244 -39.92 3.93 19.73
N THR A 245 -40.06 4.33 18.46
CA THR A 245 -41.38 4.74 17.98
C THR A 245 -42.21 3.47 17.84
N ALA A 246 -43.31 3.42 18.56
CA ALA A 246 -44.20 2.28 18.62
C ALA A 246 -45.57 2.70 18.07
N PHE A 247 -46.06 1.98 17.07
CA PHE A 247 -47.32 2.29 16.42
C PHE A 247 -48.17 1.03 16.27
N SER A 248 -49.49 1.19 16.38
CA SER A 248 -50.43 0.09 16.25
C SER A 248 -51.43 0.37 15.15
N LEU A 249 -51.65 -0.63 14.30
CA LEU A 249 -52.68 -0.61 13.27
C LEU A 249 -53.75 -1.65 13.61
N PRO A 250 -55.05 -1.25 13.67
CA PRO A 250 -56.12 -2.21 13.80
C PRO A 250 -56.17 -3.09 12.54
N GLN A 251 -56.98 -4.15 12.60
CA GLN A 251 -57.19 -4.96 11.41
C GLN A 251 -57.98 -4.15 10.36
N PRO A 252 -57.53 -4.09 9.09
CA PRO A 252 -58.20 -3.31 8.04
C PRO A 252 -59.62 -3.81 7.73
N HIS A 253 -59.79 -5.14 7.70
CA HIS A 253 -61.09 -5.80 7.54
C HIS A 253 -60.99 -7.26 8.02
N LEU A 254 -62.11 -7.83 8.46
CA LEU A 254 -62.27 -9.26 8.78
C LEU A 254 -61.93 -10.21 7.59
N GLN A 255 -62.30 -9.85 6.35
CA GLN A 255 -62.11 -10.68 5.15
C GLN A 255 -60.74 -10.42 4.52
N ARG A 256 -59.69 -11.00 5.10
CA ARG A 256 -58.29 -10.75 4.72
C ARG A 256 -57.94 -11.06 3.25
N THR A 257 -58.62 -12.03 2.64
CA THR A 257 -58.36 -12.44 1.25
C THR A 257 -58.88 -11.44 0.22
N LYS A 258 -59.80 -10.54 0.61
CA LYS A 258 -60.40 -9.55 -0.28
C LYS A 258 -59.83 -8.13 -0.10
N LEU A 259 -58.84 -7.96 0.77
CA LEU A 259 -58.27 -6.64 1.07
C LEU A 259 -57.74 -5.90 -0.17
N CYS A 260 -57.36 -6.63 -1.21
CA CYS A 260 -56.86 -6.05 -2.46
C CYS A 260 -57.96 -5.53 -3.39
N ASP A 261 -59.20 -6.00 -3.20
CA ASP A 261 -60.37 -5.61 -3.98
C ASP A 261 -61.16 -4.48 -3.30
N MET A 262 -60.86 -4.22 -2.03
CA MET A 262 -61.57 -3.25 -1.20
C MET A 262 -61.03 -1.84 -1.40
N LYS A 263 -61.95 -0.88 -1.45
CA LYS A 263 -61.64 0.55 -1.39
C LYS A 263 -61.58 1.06 0.05
N ASP A 264 -61.04 2.26 0.24
CA ASP A 264 -60.89 2.89 1.56
C ASP A 264 -62.20 3.02 2.35
N ASP A 265 -63.33 3.20 1.66
CA ASP A 265 -64.67 3.28 2.26
C ASP A 265 -65.20 1.93 2.76
N GLU A 266 -64.65 0.83 2.27
CA GLU A 266 -64.97 -0.54 2.72
C GLU A 266 -64.07 -1.00 3.87
N LEU A 267 -62.98 -0.28 4.16
CA LEU A 267 -62.08 -0.57 5.26
C LEU A 267 -62.64 -0.04 6.58
N ASP A 268 -62.14 -0.58 7.70
CA ASP A 268 -62.45 -0.04 9.02
C ASP A 268 -62.07 1.46 9.10
N PRO A 269 -63.00 2.37 9.45
CA PRO A 269 -62.71 3.80 9.52
C PRO A 269 -61.57 4.16 10.50
N MET A 270 -61.42 3.39 11.58
CA MET A 270 -60.31 3.54 12.52
C MET A 270 -58.99 3.11 11.88
N TYR A 271 -58.99 2.07 11.04
CA TYR A 271 -57.82 1.68 10.27
C TYR A 271 -57.37 2.80 9.35
N VAL A 272 -58.29 3.37 8.55
CA VAL A 272 -57.99 4.47 7.63
C VAL A 272 -57.42 5.66 8.39
N LYS A 273 -58.04 6.05 9.51
CA LYS A 273 -57.54 7.14 10.37
C LYS A 273 -56.14 6.86 10.92
N LYS A 274 -55.88 5.66 11.44
CA LYS A 274 -54.56 5.29 11.97
C LYS A 274 -53.51 5.14 10.86
N ARG A 275 -53.88 4.68 9.66
CA ARG A 275 -52.99 4.63 8.49
C ARG A 275 -52.49 6.04 8.13
N GLU A 276 -53.37 7.04 8.10
CA GLU A 276 -52.95 8.42 7.82
C GLU A 276 -52.08 9.00 8.94
N GLN A 277 -52.31 8.61 10.19
CA GLN A 277 -51.40 8.95 11.30
C GLN A 277 -50.03 8.29 11.14
N LEU A 278 -49.97 7.02 10.72
CA LEU A 278 -48.73 6.30 10.47
C LEU A 278 -47.90 6.97 9.36
N LYS A 279 -48.54 7.40 8.26
CA LYS A 279 -47.86 8.17 7.21
C LYS A 279 -47.17 9.42 7.75
N LYS A 280 -47.86 10.16 8.64
CA LYS A 280 -47.30 11.35 9.30
C LYS A 280 -46.14 11.02 10.23
N VAL A 281 -46.23 9.91 10.98
CA VAL A 281 -45.14 9.42 11.83
C VAL A 281 -43.92 9.05 10.99
N VAL A 282 -44.08 8.30 9.91
CA VAL A 282 -42.97 7.95 9.00
C VAL A 282 -42.35 9.22 8.41
N ALA A 283 -43.16 10.19 7.96
CA ALA A 283 -42.69 11.45 7.43
C ALA A 283 -41.97 12.34 8.47
N SER A 284 -42.27 12.22 9.76
CA SER A 284 -41.61 13.01 10.79
C SER A 284 -40.24 12.45 11.19
N ILE A 285 -40.07 11.13 11.13
CA ILE A 285 -38.82 10.45 11.53
C ILE A 285 -37.84 10.24 10.38
N ILE A 286 -38.32 10.22 9.12
CA ILE A 286 -37.48 9.98 7.94
C ILE A 286 -36.43 11.07 7.78
N ARG A 287 -35.19 10.67 7.46
CA ARG A 287 -34.07 11.56 7.15
C ARG A 287 -33.26 11.01 5.97
N PRO A 288 -32.59 11.87 5.18
CA PRO A 288 -31.69 11.41 4.12
C PRO A 288 -30.64 10.45 4.67
N LYS A 289 -30.31 9.40 3.93
CA LYS A 289 -29.31 8.43 4.34
C LYS A 289 -27.92 9.05 4.25
N ILE A 290 -27.23 9.12 5.38
CA ILE A 290 -25.86 9.64 5.49
C ILE A 290 -24.88 8.48 5.52
N VAL A 291 -23.87 8.52 4.65
CA VAL A 291 -22.73 7.60 4.61
C VAL A 291 -21.46 8.45 4.51
N GLN A 292 -20.50 8.21 5.41
CA GLN A 292 -19.24 8.98 5.51
C GLN A 292 -19.47 10.50 5.55
N GLY A 293 -20.47 10.94 6.32
CA GLY A 293 -20.82 12.36 6.49
C GLY A 293 -21.53 13.01 5.29
N LYS A 294 -21.87 12.26 4.23
CA LYS A 294 -22.56 12.78 3.04
C LYS A 294 -23.89 12.08 2.79
N SER A 295 -24.90 12.84 2.37
CA SER A 295 -26.16 12.29 1.86
C SER A 295 -25.97 11.64 0.47
N LEU A 296 -26.50 10.44 0.28
CA LEU A 296 -26.38 9.71 -0.99
C LEU A 296 -27.42 10.15 -2.03
N ASN A 297 -26.99 10.32 -3.28
CA ASN A 297 -27.87 10.32 -4.45
C ASN A 297 -28.08 8.88 -5.01
N GLY A 298 -28.88 8.73 -6.06
CA GLY A 298 -29.20 7.44 -6.68
C GLY A 298 -28.00 6.60 -7.08
N LYS A 299 -27.02 7.19 -7.75
CA LYS A 299 -25.80 6.47 -8.19
C LYS A 299 -24.93 6.07 -7.02
N GLU A 300 -24.76 6.95 -6.06
CA GLU A 300 -23.98 6.70 -4.84
C GLU A 300 -24.64 5.62 -3.98
N PHE A 301 -25.98 5.63 -3.89
CA PHE A 301 -26.76 4.61 -3.19
C PHE A 301 -26.61 3.23 -3.82
N VAL A 302 -26.65 3.13 -5.16
CA VAL A 302 -26.45 1.86 -5.86
C VAL A 302 -25.02 1.36 -5.66
N SER A 303 -24.00 2.21 -5.77
CA SER A 303 -22.61 1.82 -5.50
C SER A 303 -22.41 1.36 -4.06
N PHE A 304 -23.07 2.01 -3.10
CA PHE A 304 -23.07 1.58 -1.70
C PHE A 304 -23.71 0.20 -1.53
N LEU A 305 -24.88 -0.02 -2.13
CA LEU A 305 -25.58 -1.31 -2.12
C LEU A 305 -24.71 -2.44 -2.71
N GLU A 306 -24.06 -2.21 -3.85
CA GLU A 306 -23.16 -3.18 -4.48
C GLU A 306 -22.02 -3.59 -3.53
N GLN A 307 -21.39 -2.63 -2.86
CA GLN A 307 -20.30 -2.88 -1.91
C GLN A 307 -20.74 -3.71 -0.70
N ILE A 308 -21.92 -3.40 -0.14
CA ILE A 308 -22.47 -4.13 1.01
C ILE A 308 -22.89 -5.55 0.61
N LEU A 309 -23.48 -5.73 -0.57
CA LEU A 309 -23.89 -7.06 -1.02
C LEU A 309 -22.68 -7.97 -1.24
N ASP A 310 -21.64 -7.44 -1.90
CA ASP A 310 -20.38 -8.16 -2.10
C ASP A 310 -19.75 -8.56 -0.76
N ALA A 311 -19.88 -7.71 0.27
CA ALA A 311 -19.43 -8.01 1.62
C ALA A 311 -20.18 -9.19 2.25
N LEU A 312 -21.51 -9.13 2.23
CA LEU A 312 -22.37 -10.17 2.80
C LEU A 312 -22.19 -11.52 2.08
N ASN A 313 -21.87 -11.51 0.79
CA ASN A 313 -21.69 -12.72 -0.01
C ASN A 313 -20.28 -13.34 0.06
N LYS A 314 -19.25 -12.58 0.44
CA LYS A 314 -17.87 -13.09 0.63
C LYS A 314 -17.73 -13.93 1.89
N GLY A 315 -18.59 -13.74 2.89
CA GLY A 315 -18.69 -14.59 4.08
C GLY A 315 -19.66 -15.75 3.91
N GLU A 316 -19.42 -16.86 4.62
CA GLU A 316 -20.38 -17.97 4.75
C GLU A 316 -21.62 -17.52 5.55
N ILE A 317 -21.41 -16.68 6.57
CA ILE A 317 -22.45 -16.08 7.42
C ILE A 317 -22.31 -14.55 7.33
N PRO A 318 -23.41 -13.80 7.16
CA PRO A 318 -23.37 -12.35 7.28
C PRO A 318 -22.92 -11.99 8.70
N SER A 319 -21.71 -11.47 8.84
CA SER A 319 -21.21 -10.98 10.12
C SER A 319 -20.92 -9.49 10.02
N THR A 320 -21.19 -8.78 11.10
CA THR A 320 -20.83 -7.37 11.29
C THR A 320 -19.32 -7.18 11.09
N GLY A 321 -18.50 -8.14 11.54
CA GLY A 321 -17.06 -8.13 11.29
C GLY A 321 -16.66 -8.16 9.81
N SER A 322 -17.33 -8.93 8.96
CA SER A 322 -17.04 -8.94 7.51
C SER A 322 -17.36 -7.60 6.84
N LEU A 323 -18.39 -6.89 7.29
CA LEU A 323 -18.69 -5.54 6.81
C LEU A 323 -17.61 -4.56 7.25
N VAL A 324 -17.23 -4.57 8.54
CA VAL A 324 -16.17 -3.71 9.09
C VAL A 324 -14.86 -3.87 8.33
N GLU A 325 -14.46 -5.11 8.02
CA GLU A 325 -13.24 -5.38 7.24
C GLU A 325 -13.25 -4.72 5.85
N ILE A 326 -14.41 -4.61 5.20
CA ILE A 326 -14.52 -4.03 3.85
C ILE A 326 -14.44 -2.51 3.89
N PHE A 327 -15.12 -1.86 4.84
CA PHE A 327 -14.96 -0.42 5.03
C PHE A 327 -13.54 -0.06 5.44
N ASN A 328 -12.88 -0.91 6.24
CA ASN A 328 -11.49 -0.72 6.63
C ASN A 328 -10.50 -1.05 5.51
N LYS A 329 -10.88 -1.79 4.47
CA LYS A 329 -9.96 -2.17 3.38
C LYS A 329 -9.33 -0.94 2.71
N GLY A 330 -10.13 0.07 2.39
CA GLY A 330 -9.61 1.30 1.78
C GLY A 330 -8.68 2.09 2.71
N ILE A 331 -8.90 1.98 4.03
CA ILE A 331 -8.04 2.61 5.05
C ILE A 331 -6.72 1.83 5.15
N LEU A 332 -6.77 0.50 5.18
CA LEU A 332 -5.59 -0.36 5.18
C LEU A 332 -4.67 -0.06 3.99
N GLU A 333 -5.23 0.07 2.79
CA GLU A 333 -4.46 0.40 1.58
C GLU A 333 -3.78 1.78 1.70
N ARG A 334 -4.47 2.78 2.26
CA ARG A 334 -3.87 4.11 2.52
C ARG A 334 -2.77 4.06 3.58
N CYS A 335 -2.98 3.34 4.67
CA CYS A 335 -1.97 3.16 5.73
C CYS A 335 -0.73 2.41 5.21
N MET A 336 -0.93 1.38 4.39
CA MET A 336 0.18 0.66 3.73
C MET A 336 0.94 1.55 2.76
N LYS A 337 0.25 2.39 1.98
CA LYS A 337 0.89 3.37 1.12
C LYS A 337 1.72 4.36 1.94
N LEU A 338 1.18 4.88 3.05
CA LEU A 338 1.90 5.79 3.96
C LEU A 338 3.15 5.13 4.54
N TYR A 339 3.07 3.86 4.96
CA TYR A 339 4.22 3.10 5.43
C TYR A 339 5.30 2.94 4.33
N ASN A 340 4.88 2.52 3.14
CA ASN A 340 5.78 2.35 1.98
C ASN A 340 6.48 3.66 1.58
N ASP A 341 5.74 4.77 1.51
CA ASP A 341 6.30 6.07 1.13
C ASP A 341 7.33 6.57 2.15
N ARG A 342 7.14 6.26 3.45
CA ARG A 342 8.11 6.63 4.50
C ARG A 342 9.34 5.73 4.47
N MET A 343 9.16 4.41 4.33
CA MET A 343 10.27 3.47 4.22
C MET A 343 11.08 3.66 2.94
N GLY A 344 10.42 4.02 1.83
CA GLY A 344 11.06 4.27 0.54
C GLY A 344 11.94 5.53 0.50
N LYS A 345 11.75 6.47 1.44
CA LYS A 345 12.63 7.64 1.59
C LYS A 345 13.98 7.30 2.23
N LEU A 346 14.11 6.10 2.79
CA LEU A 346 15.35 5.65 3.40
C LEU A 346 16.37 5.31 2.30
N GLY A 347 17.51 5.99 2.30
CA GLY A 347 18.62 5.64 1.40
C GLY A 347 19.22 4.29 1.81
N LEU A 348 19.20 3.32 0.89
CA LEU A 348 19.86 2.02 1.07
C LEU A 348 21.25 2.04 0.42
N PRO A 349 22.28 1.40 1.02
CA PRO A 349 22.24 0.62 2.25
C PRO A 349 22.38 1.46 3.54
N THR A 350 21.82 0.97 4.64
CA THR A 350 21.84 1.61 5.97
C THR A 350 22.11 0.61 7.09
N SER A 351 22.49 1.11 8.28
CA SER A 351 22.65 0.29 9.48
C SER A 351 21.33 -0.34 9.96
N GLU A 352 21.42 -1.49 10.61
CA GLU A 352 20.26 -2.20 11.19
C GLU A 352 19.49 -1.33 12.19
N THR A 353 20.19 -0.58 13.04
CA THR A 353 19.57 0.30 14.04
C THR A 353 18.77 1.44 13.41
N SER A 354 19.25 1.99 12.29
CA SER A 354 18.56 3.05 11.56
C SER A 354 17.38 2.50 10.77
N MET A 355 17.50 1.27 10.23
CA MET A 355 16.39 0.56 9.58
C MET A 355 15.27 0.22 10.57
N GLN A 356 15.61 -0.30 11.76
CA GLN A 356 14.64 -0.58 12.82
C GLN A 356 13.94 0.69 13.32
N ARG A 357 14.68 1.79 13.53
CA ARG A 357 14.07 3.09 13.90
C ARG A 357 13.11 3.60 12.83
N ALA A 358 13.49 3.51 11.55
CA ALA A 358 12.64 3.92 10.44
C ALA A 358 11.38 3.06 10.34
N HIS A 359 11.50 1.74 10.53
CA HIS A 359 10.38 0.80 10.58
C HIS A 359 9.43 1.15 11.73
N GLN A 360 9.93 1.25 12.96
CA GLN A 360 9.11 1.52 14.14
C GLN A 360 8.38 2.87 14.01
N GLY A 361 9.08 3.93 13.63
CA GLY A 361 8.46 5.24 13.44
C GLY A 361 7.47 5.29 12.27
N SER A 362 7.67 4.51 11.21
CA SER A 362 6.71 4.43 10.10
C SER A 362 5.49 3.58 10.44
N LYS A 363 5.68 2.50 11.21
CA LYS A 363 4.63 1.64 11.74
C LYS A 363 3.73 2.41 12.70
N GLU A 364 4.31 3.15 13.66
CA GLU A 364 3.55 3.99 14.60
C GLU A 364 2.70 5.04 13.89
N VAL A 365 3.24 5.70 12.87
CA VAL A 365 2.49 6.68 12.07
C VAL A 365 1.36 6.03 11.28
N ALA A 366 1.59 4.86 10.67
CA ALA A 366 0.56 4.13 9.94
C ALA A 366 -0.55 3.60 10.87
N MET A 367 -0.19 3.13 12.07
CA MET A 367 -1.14 2.69 13.09
C MET A 367 -1.96 3.85 13.63
N LYS A 368 -1.33 4.98 13.94
CA LYS A 368 -2.06 6.19 14.38
C LYS A 368 -3.06 6.67 13.32
N ALA A 369 -2.66 6.68 12.06
CA ALA A 369 -3.57 7.03 10.96
C ALA A 369 -4.72 6.02 10.80
N PHE A 370 -4.49 4.75 11.13
CA PHE A 370 -5.52 3.72 11.15
C PHE A 370 -6.49 3.95 12.32
N ASP A 371 -5.97 4.16 13.53
CA ASP A 371 -6.74 4.43 14.76
C ASP A 371 -7.66 5.66 14.63
N GLU A 372 -7.22 6.67 13.87
CA GLU A 372 -8.00 7.88 13.60
C GLU A 372 -9.13 7.69 12.58
N GLN A 373 -9.03 6.70 11.68
CA GLN A 373 -9.93 6.57 10.53
C GLN A 373 -10.77 5.29 10.53
N HIS A 374 -10.39 4.26 11.29
CA HIS A 374 -11.00 2.94 11.18
C HIS A 374 -12.46 2.92 11.65
N PHE A 375 -13.23 2.05 11.03
CA PHE A 375 -14.57 1.68 11.45
C PHE A 375 -14.53 0.39 12.25
N GLY A 376 -15.56 0.16 13.06
CA GLY A 376 -15.65 -1.01 13.92
C GLY A 376 -15.05 -0.77 15.31
N ARG A 377 -15.73 -1.31 16.32
CA ARG A 377 -15.29 -1.24 17.73
C ARG A 377 -14.60 -2.53 18.13
N HIS A 378 -15.31 -3.65 17.99
CA HIS A 378 -14.79 -4.96 18.35
C HIS A 378 -14.11 -5.62 17.17
N HIS A 379 -14.62 -5.42 15.96
CA HIS A 379 -14.08 -6.05 14.76
C HIS A 379 -12.92 -5.28 14.10
N ALA A 380 -12.69 -4.02 14.48
CA ALA A 380 -11.52 -3.25 14.02
C ALA A 380 -10.18 -3.90 14.41
N LYS A 381 -10.13 -4.58 15.56
CA LYS A 381 -8.92 -5.26 16.04
C LYS A 381 -8.35 -6.24 15.01
N LYS A 382 -9.22 -7.01 14.35
CA LYS A 382 -8.81 -7.96 13.29
C LYS A 382 -8.24 -7.24 12.07
N SER A 383 -8.79 -6.07 11.72
CA SER A 383 -8.24 -5.23 10.65
C SER A 383 -6.88 -4.64 11.04
N ALA A 384 -6.71 -4.22 12.29
CA ALA A 384 -5.43 -3.73 12.83
C ALA A 384 -4.35 -4.84 12.85
N GLU A 385 -4.70 -6.05 13.28
CA GLU A 385 -3.80 -7.22 13.24
C GLU A 385 -3.35 -7.52 11.81
N LYS A 386 -4.28 -7.44 10.84
CA LYS A 386 -3.97 -7.60 9.41
C LYS A 386 -3.04 -6.50 8.89
N LEU A 387 -3.22 -5.25 9.31
CA LEU A 387 -2.30 -4.15 8.96
C LEU A 387 -0.88 -4.44 9.45
N ILE A 388 -0.76 -4.88 10.70
CA ILE A 388 0.53 -5.22 11.30
C ILE A 388 1.19 -6.37 10.51
N GLU A 389 0.43 -7.42 10.19
CA GLU A 389 0.95 -8.57 9.42
C GLU A 389 1.48 -8.14 8.05
N GLU A 390 0.76 -7.29 7.32
CA GLU A 390 1.19 -6.79 6.01
C GLU A 390 2.40 -5.85 6.11
N ILE A 391 2.48 -5.02 7.15
CA ILE A 391 3.66 -4.19 7.44
C ILE A 391 4.89 -5.07 7.69
N GLU A 392 4.78 -6.13 8.48
CA GLU A 392 5.89 -7.06 8.76
C GLU A 392 6.34 -7.79 7.49
N LYS A 393 5.41 -8.20 6.61
CA LYS A 393 5.75 -8.81 5.31
C LYS A 393 6.56 -7.85 4.44
N VAL A 394 6.11 -6.60 4.31
CA VAL A 394 6.82 -5.59 3.52
C VAL A 394 8.16 -5.23 4.15
N TYR A 395 8.24 -5.17 5.48
CA TYR A 395 9.49 -4.90 6.19
C TYR A 395 10.58 -5.94 5.87
N LYS A 396 10.23 -7.23 5.79
CA LYS A 396 11.16 -8.29 5.36
C LYS A 396 11.73 -8.02 3.97
N ASN A 397 10.93 -7.52 3.03
CA ASN A 397 11.40 -7.14 1.69
C ASN A 397 12.41 -6.00 1.74
N PHE A 398 12.20 -4.99 2.60
CA PHE A 398 13.16 -3.90 2.81
C PHE A 398 14.48 -4.39 3.44
N ILE A 399 14.43 -5.35 4.37
CA ILE A 399 15.64 -5.97 4.95
C ILE A 399 16.45 -6.67 3.86
N LEU A 400 15.80 -7.50 3.04
CA LEU A 400 16.46 -8.21 1.94
C LEU A 400 17.06 -7.25 0.91
N ALA A 401 16.34 -6.18 0.56
CA ALA A 401 16.85 -5.14 -0.33
C ALA A 401 18.06 -4.40 0.27
N ASN A 402 18.04 -4.12 1.58
CA ASN A 402 19.15 -3.48 2.28
C ASN A 402 20.39 -4.37 2.32
N GLU A 403 20.21 -5.67 2.60
CA GLU A 403 21.29 -6.66 2.59
C GLU A 403 21.92 -6.79 1.21
N TYR A 404 21.09 -6.88 0.16
CA TYR A 404 21.58 -6.92 -1.22
C TYR A 404 22.42 -5.70 -1.59
N GLN A 405 21.93 -4.49 -1.30
CA GLN A 405 22.67 -3.25 -1.61
C GLN A 405 23.95 -3.12 -0.77
N SER A 406 23.91 -3.53 0.50
CA SER A 406 25.08 -3.54 1.38
C SER A 406 26.15 -4.49 0.86
N SER A 407 25.77 -5.72 0.50
CA SER A 407 26.68 -6.71 -0.08
C SER A 407 27.28 -6.22 -1.38
N LYS A 408 26.48 -5.65 -2.29
CA LYS A 408 26.95 -5.10 -3.56
C LYS A 408 27.97 -3.98 -3.36
N LEU A 409 27.72 -3.06 -2.42
CA LEU A 409 28.63 -1.96 -2.11
C LEU A 409 29.94 -2.45 -1.50
N CYS A 410 29.87 -3.33 -0.50
CA CYS A 410 31.05 -3.83 0.20
C CYS A 410 31.89 -4.78 -0.67
N GLU A 411 31.27 -5.59 -1.54
CA GLU A 411 31.96 -6.39 -2.54
C GLU A 411 32.71 -5.50 -3.53
N ALA A 412 32.06 -4.46 -4.07
CA ALA A 412 32.74 -3.53 -4.99
C ALA A 412 33.96 -2.84 -4.35
N LEU A 413 33.86 -2.47 -3.07
CA LEU A 413 35.00 -1.92 -2.30
C LEU A 413 36.08 -2.97 -2.05
N TYR A 414 35.69 -4.22 -1.78
CA TYR A 414 36.60 -5.33 -1.59
C TYR A 414 37.39 -5.61 -2.88
N THR A 415 36.71 -5.83 -4.00
CA THR A 415 37.33 -6.08 -5.31
C THR A 415 38.24 -4.91 -5.72
N SER A 416 37.78 -3.67 -5.59
CA SER A 416 38.60 -2.50 -5.91
C SER A 416 39.87 -2.41 -5.05
N CYS A 417 39.80 -2.86 -3.79
CA CYS A 417 40.98 -2.92 -2.95
C CYS A 417 41.91 -4.07 -3.31
N GLU A 418 41.36 -5.25 -3.60
CA GLU A 418 42.11 -6.43 -4.05
C GLU A 418 42.89 -6.10 -5.33
N ASP A 419 42.24 -5.52 -6.34
CA ASP A 419 42.87 -5.06 -7.58
C ASP A 419 44.01 -4.06 -7.29
N LYS A 420 43.80 -3.12 -6.36
CA LYS A 420 44.82 -2.14 -5.96
C LYS A 420 46.00 -2.80 -5.25
N MET A 421 45.76 -3.80 -4.41
CA MET A 421 46.81 -4.56 -3.74
C MET A 421 47.63 -5.38 -4.74
N ASP A 422 46.98 -6.02 -5.71
CA ASP A 422 47.65 -6.79 -6.76
C ASP A 422 48.51 -5.88 -7.66
N GLN A 423 48.01 -4.71 -8.05
CA GLN A 423 48.80 -3.70 -8.77
C GLN A 423 50.04 -3.25 -7.97
N LEU A 424 49.90 -3.07 -6.65
CA LEU A 424 51.02 -2.68 -5.79
C LEU A 424 52.04 -3.82 -5.57
N GLN A 425 51.64 -5.08 -5.74
CA GLN A 425 52.58 -6.21 -5.72
C GLN A 425 53.48 -6.24 -6.96
N VAL A 426 53.01 -5.77 -8.11
CA VAL A 426 53.74 -5.83 -9.39
C VAL A 426 54.36 -4.48 -9.79
N LEU A 427 54.57 -3.56 -8.85
CA LEU A 427 55.28 -2.30 -9.10
C LEU A 427 56.64 -2.55 -9.75
N ARG A 428 57.07 -1.72 -10.70
CA ARG A 428 58.36 -1.92 -11.39
C ARG A 428 59.50 -1.74 -10.41
N LEU A 429 59.47 -0.65 -9.65
CA LEU A 429 60.39 -0.41 -8.54
C LEU A 429 59.70 -0.77 -7.21
N PRO A 430 60.24 -1.72 -6.43
CA PRO A 430 59.65 -2.09 -5.15
C PRO A 430 59.76 -0.93 -4.16
N SER A 431 58.61 -0.53 -3.56
CA SER A 431 58.54 0.44 -2.46
C SER A 431 57.55 -0.02 -1.39
N MET A 432 58.06 -0.17 -0.17
CA MET A 432 57.28 -0.51 1.02
C MET A 432 56.38 0.67 1.45
N ALA A 433 56.84 1.91 1.27
CA ALA A 433 56.06 3.09 1.60
C ALA A 433 54.79 3.21 0.73
N LYS A 434 54.91 2.99 -0.58
CA LYS A 434 53.78 3.02 -1.53
C LYS A 434 52.77 1.90 -1.23
N PHE A 435 53.24 0.70 -0.89
CA PHE A 435 52.39 -0.40 -0.46
C PHE A 435 51.62 -0.06 0.82
N ASN A 436 52.30 0.43 1.86
CA ASN A 436 51.67 0.80 3.13
C ASN A 436 50.65 1.94 2.98
N ALA A 437 50.91 2.94 2.12
CA ALA A 437 49.97 4.00 1.81
C ALA A 437 48.70 3.45 1.11
N GLY A 438 48.87 2.54 0.15
CA GLY A 438 47.77 1.84 -0.50
C GLY A 438 46.94 1.00 0.46
N PHE A 439 47.61 0.28 1.36
CA PHE A 439 47.01 -0.54 2.41
C PHE A 439 46.14 0.32 3.35
N LEU A 440 46.69 1.43 3.84
CA LEU A 440 45.98 2.36 4.74
C LEU A 440 44.75 2.95 4.05
N HIS A 441 44.91 3.40 2.80
CA HIS A 441 43.82 3.96 2.00
C HIS A 441 42.70 2.93 1.80
N CYS A 442 43.04 1.68 1.52
CA CYS A 442 42.07 0.59 1.40
C CYS A 442 41.27 0.41 2.69
N ASN A 443 41.96 0.28 3.83
CA ASN A 443 41.31 0.06 5.11
C ASN A 443 40.37 1.23 5.48
N GLN A 444 40.85 2.46 5.32
CA GLN A 444 40.05 3.67 5.58
C GLN A 444 38.86 3.79 4.63
N SER A 445 39.06 3.56 3.33
CA SER A 445 37.98 3.62 2.34
C SER A 445 36.91 2.57 2.62
N PHE A 446 37.30 1.37 3.04
CA PHE A 446 36.36 0.32 3.41
C PHE A 446 35.59 0.70 4.69
N GLU A 447 36.28 1.10 5.75
CA GLU A 447 35.65 1.48 7.03
C GLU A 447 34.63 2.62 6.88
N GLN A 448 34.95 3.62 6.06
CA GLN A 448 34.10 4.80 5.86
C GLN A 448 32.93 4.54 4.91
N LYS A 449 33.13 3.78 3.82
CA LYS A 449 32.13 3.64 2.74
C LYS A 449 31.28 2.37 2.84
N CYS A 450 31.81 1.27 3.37
CA CYS A 450 31.03 0.05 3.55
C CYS A 450 30.08 0.22 4.74
N VAL A 451 28.77 0.16 4.46
CA VAL A 451 27.69 0.37 5.43
C VAL A 451 26.63 -0.73 5.24
N GLY A 452 26.00 -1.12 6.35
CA GLY A 452 24.88 -2.06 6.38
C GLY A 452 25.27 -3.43 6.95
N PRO A 453 24.33 -4.40 6.89
CA PRO A 453 24.46 -5.68 7.58
C PRO A 453 25.64 -6.53 7.08
N SER A 454 26.03 -6.38 5.80
CA SER A 454 27.11 -7.17 5.21
C SER A 454 28.51 -6.70 5.65
N LYS A 455 28.63 -5.54 6.32
CA LYS A 455 29.91 -4.94 6.71
C LYS A 455 30.78 -5.90 7.53
N SER A 456 30.22 -6.52 8.57
CA SER A 456 30.96 -7.41 9.49
C SER A 456 31.55 -8.62 8.77
N SER A 457 30.80 -9.21 7.83
CA SER A 457 31.25 -10.34 7.02
C SER A 457 32.39 -9.94 6.07
N TYR A 458 32.25 -8.80 5.39
CA TYR A 458 33.28 -8.30 4.48
C TYR A 458 34.51 -7.75 5.20
N GLU A 459 34.37 -7.24 6.41
CA GLU A 459 35.49 -6.77 7.23
C GLU A 459 36.44 -7.92 7.56
N LEU A 460 35.91 -9.09 7.93
CA LEU A 460 36.71 -10.29 8.15
C LEU A 460 37.43 -10.75 6.88
N ARG A 461 36.73 -10.74 5.72
CA ARG A 461 37.32 -11.09 4.42
C ARG A 461 38.43 -10.11 4.03
N MET A 462 38.18 -8.82 4.17
CA MET A 462 39.11 -7.73 3.89
C MET A 462 40.38 -7.88 4.73
N LYS A 463 40.25 -8.10 6.04
CA LYS A 463 41.39 -8.29 6.95
C LYS A 463 42.25 -9.49 6.54
N LYS A 464 41.62 -10.60 6.12
CA LYS A 464 42.33 -11.80 5.64
C LYS A 464 43.06 -11.54 4.32
N MET A 465 42.41 -10.89 3.36
CA MET A 465 43.01 -10.52 2.07
C MET A 465 44.20 -9.59 2.27
N LEU A 466 44.01 -8.49 3.01
CA LEU A 466 45.06 -7.52 3.33
C LEU A 466 46.25 -8.16 4.05
N GLY A 467 45.99 -9.07 5.00
CA GLY A 467 47.03 -9.83 5.68
C GLY A 467 47.83 -10.74 4.74
N LYS A 468 47.15 -11.43 3.82
CA LYS A 468 47.78 -12.29 2.80
C LYS A 468 48.60 -11.48 1.80
N SER A 469 48.06 -10.37 1.29
CA SER A 469 48.75 -9.49 0.35
C SER A 469 50.00 -8.87 0.98
N LYS A 470 49.94 -8.47 2.26
CA LYS A 470 51.09 -7.96 2.99
C LYS A 470 52.19 -9.01 3.17
N SER A 471 51.85 -10.24 3.54
CA SER A 471 52.86 -11.29 3.74
C SER A 471 53.52 -11.71 2.42
N LEU A 472 52.75 -11.81 1.33
CA LEU A 472 53.27 -12.05 -0.01
C LEU A 472 54.20 -10.94 -0.47
N PHE A 473 53.79 -9.68 -0.29
CA PHE A 473 54.62 -8.53 -0.66
C PHE A 473 55.96 -8.53 0.08
N ILE A 474 55.96 -8.72 1.41
CA ILE A 474 57.19 -8.72 2.22
C ILE A 474 58.15 -9.84 1.80
N LYS A 475 57.61 -11.04 1.49
CA LYS A 475 58.43 -12.18 1.08
C LYS A 475 59.21 -11.90 -0.21
N GLU A 476 58.56 -11.28 -1.19
CA GLU A 476 59.15 -11.01 -2.51
C GLU A 476 59.95 -9.69 -2.53
N TYR A 477 59.60 -8.74 -1.65
CA TYR A 477 60.17 -7.38 -1.61
C TYR A 477 61.70 -7.38 -1.50
N ASN A 478 62.26 -8.10 -0.52
CA ASN A 478 63.70 -8.07 -0.27
C ASN A 478 64.51 -8.65 -1.44
N HIS A 479 64.01 -9.74 -2.05
CA HIS A 479 64.65 -10.35 -3.22
C HIS A 479 64.59 -9.43 -4.46
N ARG A 480 63.43 -8.82 -4.72
CA ARG A 480 63.29 -7.87 -5.84
C ARG A 480 64.10 -6.61 -5.64
N LEU A 481 64.15 -6.10 -4.41
CA LEU A 481 64.99 -4.96 -4.05
C LEU A 481 66.47 -5.28 -4.26
N PHE A 482 66.93 -6.45 -3.79
CA PHE A 482 68.30 -6.89 -4.01
C PHE A 482 68.67 -6.90 -5.50
N ASN A 483 67.84 -7.52 -6.34
CA ASN A 483 68.06 -7.58 -7.79
C ASN A 483 68.09 -6.17 -8.42
N TRP A 484 67.20 -5.27 -8.00
CA TRP A 484 67.18 -3.90 -8.46
C TRP A 484 68.41 -3.10 -8.01
N LEU A 485 68.88 -3.29 -6.78
CA LEU A 485 70.09 -2.64 -6.27
C LEU A 485 71.35 -3.10 -7.01
N VAL A 486 71.45 -4.39 -7.34
CA VAL A 486 72.54 -4.92 -8.18
C VAL A 486 72.49 -4.29 -9.58
N ALA A 487 71.32 -4.27 -10.23
CA ALA A 487 71.17 -3.63 -11.53
C ALA A 487 71.47 -2.12 -11.48
N PHE A 488 70.97 -1.44 -10.45
CA PHE A 488 71.17 0.00 -10.25
C PHE A 488 72.63 0.35 -10.01
N SER A 489 73.37 -0.43 -9.22
CA SER A 489 74.79 -0.20 -8.98
C SER A 489 75.62 -0.32 -10.28
N LEU A 490 75.36 -1.33 -11.11
CA LEU A 490 76.02 -1.48 -12.42
C LEU A 490 75.71 -0.32 -13.36
N VAL A 491 74.45 0.10 -13.44
CA VAL A 491 74.05 1.27 -14.24
C VAL A 491 74.73 2.54 -13.74
N MET A 492 74.81 2.75 -12.42
CA MET A 492 75.45 3.92 -11.83
C MET A 492 76.97 3.96 -12.05
N VAL A 493 77.65 2.82 -12.13
CA VAL A 493 79.07 2.77 -12.57
C VAL A 493 79.22 3.33 -13.98
N VAL A 494 78.35 2.91 -14.92
CA VAL A 494 78.39 3.39 -16.31
C VAL A 494 78.08 4.89 -16.37
N ILE A 495 77.05 5.34 -15.65
CA ILE A 495 76.66 6.76 -15.60
C ILE A 495 77.78 7.61 -14.98
N GLY A 496 78.35 7.17 -13.85
CA GLY A 496 79.43 7.86 -13.15
C GLY A 496 80.67 8.05 -14.04
N ARG A 497 81.05 6.98 -14.75
CA ARG A 497 82.25 6.97 -15.61
C ARG A 497 82.08 7.74 -16.92
N PHE A 498 80.94 7.58 -17.59
CA PHE A 498 80.77 8.07 -18.97
C PHE A 498 79.91 9.32 -19.09
N ILE A 499 78.97 9.56 -18.17
CA ILE A 499 78.02 10.67 -18.26
C ILE A 499 78.42 11.81 -17.34
N ILE A 500 78.49 11.56 -16.02
CA ILE A 500 78.72 12.61 -15.01
C ILE A 500 80.22 12.88 -14.83
N LYS A 501 81.10 11.91 -15.16
CA LYS A 501 82.55 11.96 -14.97
C LYS A 501 82.96 12.33 -13.54
N PHE A 502 82.18 11.85 -12.56
CA PHE A 502 82.39 12.14 -11.16
C PHE A 502 82.83 10.86 -10.43
N ILE A 503 84.12 10.81 -10.10
CA ILE A 503 84.80 9.63 -9.57
C ILE A 503 84.18 9.12 -8.27
N LEU A 504 83.64 10.01 -7.41
CA LEU A 504 83.05 9.58 -6.14
C LEU A 504 81.76 8.75 -6.32
N ILE A 505 80.94 9.05 -7.34
CA ILE A 505 79.74 8.25 -7.65
C ILE A 505 80.16 6.88 -8.19
N GLU A 506 81.20 6.83 -9.02
CA GLU A 506 81.75 5.58 -9.54
C GLU A 506 82.30 4.70 -8.41
N ILE A 507 83.10 5.25 -7.50
CA ILE A 507 83.64 4.53 -6.34
C ILE A 507 82.49 4.03 -5.45
N GLY A 508 81.51 4.88 -5.14
CA GLY A 508 80.35 4.50 -4.33
C GLY A 508 79.52 3.37 -4.95
N ALA A 509 79.31 3.40 -6.27
CA ALA A 509 78.59 2.36 -7.00
C ALA A 509 79.35 1.02 -7.03
N TRP A 510 80.68 1.06 -7.18
CA TRP A 510 81.52 -0.14 -7.07
C TRP A 510 81.52 -0.72 -5.66
N ILE A 511 81.59 0.11 -4.62
CA ILE A 511 81.49 -0.35 -3.23
C ILE A 511 80.16 -1.06 -2.99
N LEU A 512 79.04 -0.47 -3.44
CA LEU A 512 77.72 -1.07 -3.30
C LEU A 512 77.61 -2.40 -4.07
N PHE A 513 78.10 -2.46 -5.31
CA PHE A 513 78.09 -3.68 -6.11
C PHE A 513 78.93 -4.80 -5.49
N ILE A 514 80.17 -4.50 -5.09
CA ILE A 514 81.06 -5.44 -4.43
C ILE A 514 80.43 -5.93 -3.13
N PHE A 515 79.86 -5.03 -2.33
CA PHE A 515 79.17 -5.41 -1.09
C PHE A 515 78.04 -6.41 -1.35
N LEU A 516 77.15 -6.15 -2.32
CA LEU A 516 76.00 -7.01 -2.62
C LEU A 516 76.42 -8.41 -3.14
N GLU A 517 77.39 -8.48 -4.07
CA GLU A 517 77.89 -9.74 -4.63
C GLU A 517 78.78 -10.53 -3.66
N THR A 518 79.62 -9.85 -2.88
CA THR A 518 80.52 -10.54 -1.93
C THR A 518 79.73 -11.11 -0.76
N TYR A 519 78.70 -10.40 -0.29
CA TYR A 519 77.87 -10.85 0.82
C TYR A 519 77.13 -12.16 0.50
N THR A 520 76.54 -12.28 -0.70
CA THR A 520 75.83 -13.50 -1.11
C THR A 520 76.76 -14.69 -1.27
N ARG A 521 78.00 -14.48 -1.73
CA ARG A 521 79.02 -15.54 -1.85
C ARG A 521 79.62 -15.97 -0.52
N MET A 522 79.70 -15.06 0.45
CA MET A 522 80.29 -15.35 1.76
C MET A 522 79.33 -16.10 2.71
N PHE A 523 78.03 -15.82 2.62
CA PHE A 523 77.03 -16.38 3.56
C PHE A 523 76.04 -17.36 2.93
N TRP A 524 76.27 -17.77 1.66
CA TRP A 524 75.50 -18.78 0.91
C TRP A 524 74.00 -18.44 0.65
N THR A 525 73.35 -17.60 1.46
CA THR A 525 71.96 -17.14 1.26
C THR A 525 71.82 -15.63 1.47
N ALA A 526 71.05 -14.99 0.58
CA ALA A 526 70.71 -13.57 0.66
C ALA A 526 69.79 -13.23 1.85
N GLU A 527 69.11 -14.21 2.45
CA GLU A 527 68.18 -13.99 3.56
C GLU A 527 68.86 -13.49 4.83
N SER A 528 70.10 -13.90 5.07
CA SER A 528 70.91 -13.42 6.20
C SER A 528 71.27 -11.93 6.10
N LEU A 529 71.25 -11.36 4.89
CA LEU A 529 71.51 -9.94 4.64
C LEU A 529 70.35 -9.08 5.14
N TYR A 530 69.12 -9.57 5.04
CA TYR A 530 67.92 -8.77 5.28
C TYR A 530 67.77 -8.32 6.73
N TYR A 531 68.46 -8.98 7.67
CA TYR A 531 68.47 -8.66 9.10
C TYR A 531 69.67 -7.80 9.53
N ASN A 532 70.57 -7.46 8.60
CA ASN A 532 71.76 -6.68 8.90
C ASN A 532 71.43 -5.17 8.99
N PRO A 533 71.95 -4.42 10.00
CA PRO A 533 71.75 -2.97 10.10
C PRO A 533 72.13 -2.20 8.82
N VAL A 534 73.17 -2.66 8.11
CA VAL A 534 73.61 -2.05 6.84
C VAL A 534 72.54 -2.19 5.76
N TRP A 535 71.83 -3.31 5.71
CA TRP A 535 70.71 -3.50 4.79
C TRP A 535 69.58 -2.50 5.06
N HIS A 536 69.24 -2.25 6.33
CA HIS A 536 68.22 -1.26 6.69
C HIS A 536 68.59 0.17 6.26
N VAL A 537 69.87 0.54 6.32
CA VAL A 537 70.35 1.84 5.81
C VAL A 537 70.22 1.93 4.29
N ILE A 538 70.56 0.85 3.58
CA ILE A 538 70.43 0.76 2.11
C ILE A 538 68.94 0.85 1.70
N VAL A 539 68.07 0.09 2.36
CA VAL A 539 66.61 0.12 2.16
C VAL A 539 66.06 1.52 2.40
N GLY A 540 66.44 2.18 3.50
CA GLY A 540 65.97 3.53 3.81
C GLY A 540 66.40 4.57 2.78
N THR A 541 67.61 4.42 2.24
CA THR A 541 68.13 5.27 1.15
C THR A 541 67.38 5.00 -0.15
N TRP A 542 67.14 3.74 -0.49
CA TRP A 542 66.37 3.34 -1.67
C TRP A 542 64.93 3.85 -1.63
N GLU A 543 64.22 3.65 -0.52
CA GLU A 543 62.85 4.14 -0.34
C GLU A 543 62.77 5.65 -0.47
N SER A 544 63.75 6.39 0.07
CA SER A 544 63.80 7.85 -0.06
C SER A 544 64.05 8.33 -1.49
N LEU A 545 64.77 7.54 -2.30
CA LEU A 545 65.05 7.85 -3.70
C LEU A 545 63.87 7.50 -4.60
N VAL A 546 63.31 6.30 -4.46
CA VAL A 546 62.22 5.78 -5.31
C VAL A 546 60.88 6.42 -4.98
N TYR A 547 60.65 6.71 -3.70
CA TYR A 547 59.42 7.29 -3.20
C TYR A 547 59.72 8.64 -2.51
N SER A 548 59.66 9.72 -3.29
CA SER A 548 59.66 11.09 -2.78
C SER A 548 58.29 11.73 -3.02
N PRO A 549 57.77 12.57 -2.10
CA PRO A 549 56.54 13.32 -2.30
C PRO A 549 56.53 14.21 -3.57
N ILE A 550 57.72 14.50 -4.13
CA ILE A 550 57.92 15.43 -5.25
C ILE A 550 58.20 14.67 -6.58
N LEU A 551 58.76 13.46 -6.52
CA LEU A 551 59.18 12.67 -7.69
C LEU A 551 58.95 11.16 -7.43
N ASP A 552 57.94 10.58 -8.10
CA ASP A 552 57.69 9.13 -8.11
C ASP A 552 58.49 8.49 -9.25
N LEU A 553 59.68 7.95 -8.94
CA LEU A 553 60.58 7.37 -9.94
C LEU A 553 59.97 6.15 -10.62
N ASP A 554 59.05 5.42 -10.00
CA ASP A 554 58.36 4.29 -10.64
C ASP A 554 57.54 4.73 -11.88
N ARG A 555 57.01 5.97 -11.85
CA ARG A 555 56.28 6.58 -12.97
C ARG A 555 57.17 7.39 -13.90
N TRP A 556 58.18 8.06 -13.36
CA TRP A 556 58.99 9.04 -14.10
C TRP A 556 60.37 8.54 -14.55
N ALA A 557 60.84 7.38 -14.10
CA ALA A 557 62.17 6.88 -14.47
C ALA A 557 62.37 6.71 -15.97
N ILE A 558 61.37 6.20 -16.70
CA ILE A 558 61.46 6.02 -18.16
C ILE A 558 61.38 7.37 -18.89
N PRO A 559 60.40 8.26 -18.64
CA PRO A 559 60.38 9.59 -19.23
C PRO A 559 61.66 10.39 -18.97
N LEU A 560 62.17 10.39 -17.73
CA LEU A 560 63.41 11.07 -17.37
C LEU A 560 64.60 10.43 -18.08
N GLY A 561 64.67 9.11 -18.15
CA GLY A 561 65.71 8.39 -18.89
C GLY A 561 65.73 8.73 -20.38
N VAL A 562 64.55 8.83 -21.01
CA VAL A 562 64.42 9.23 -22.43
C VAL A 562 64.83 10.69 -22.62
N ILE A 563 64.40 11.60 -21.74
CA ILE A 563 64.79 13.02 -21.80
C ILE A 563 66.31 13.16 -21.69
N VAL A 564 66.93 12.47 -20.74
CA VAL A 564 68.39 12.48 -20.54
C VAL A 564 69.11 11.89 -21.77
N ALA A 565 68.61 10.80 -22.35
CA ALA A 565 69.18 10.20 -23.55
C ALA A 565 69.10 11.16 -24.76
N ILE A 566 67.97 11.84 -24.95
CA ILE A 566 67.79 12.86 -26.00
C ILE A 566 68.75 14.03 -25.77
N LEU A 567 68.89 14.53 -24.54
CA LEU A 567 69.81 15.61 -24.20
C LEU A 567 71.28 15.22 -24.43
N LEU A 568 71.66 13.97 -24.12
CA LEU A 568 73.00 13.45 -24.38
C LEU A 568 73.28 13.27 -25.87
N LEU A 569 72.30 12.81 -26.66
CA LEU A 569 72.41 12.75 -28.11
C LEU A 569 72.51 14.14 -28.72
N TYR A 570 71.70 15.10 -28.25
CA TYR A 570 71.77 16.49 -28.66
C TYR A 570 73.15 17.10 -28.36
N TRP A 571 73.66 16.90 -27.15
CA TRP A 571 74.98 17.41 -26.75
C TRP A 571 76.14 16.73 -27.51
N ARG A 572 76.00 15.44 -27.86
CA ARG A 572 77.00 14.70 -28.63
C ARG A 572 77.00 15.08 -30.12
N CYS A 573 75.83 15.40 -30.68
CA CYS A 573 75.69 15.84 -32.07
C CYS A 573 76.11 17.31 -32.27
N TYR A 574 75.84 18.19 -31.30
CA TYR A 574 76.12 19.63 -31.42
C TYR A 574 77.36 20.12 -30.64
N GLY A 575 77.89 19.35 -29.68
CA GLY A 575 79.02 19.74 -28.82
C GLY A 575 80.42 19.54 -29.43
N LYS A 576 80.53 19.07 -30.69
CA LYS A 576 81.80 18.89 -31.42
C LYS A 576 82.16 20.04 -32.38
N ARG A 577 81.68 21.26 -32.14
CA ARG A 577 82.29 22.46 -32.74
C ARG A 577 83.05 23.22 -31.67
N LYS A 578 84.37 23.02 -31.59
CA LYS A 578 85.27 23.90 -30.83
C LYS A 578 85.72 25.09 -31.69
N PRO A 579 85.89 26.28 -31.09
CA PRO A 579 86.27 27.50 -31.78
C PRO A 579 87.79 27.59 -31.96
N GLY A 580 88.23 28.04 -33.13
CA GLY A 580 89.63 28.32 -33.48
C GLY A 580 89.69 29.34 -34.61
N SER A 581 90.42 30.42 -34.39
CA SER A 581 90.46 31.70 -35.10
C SER A 581 91.07 31.69 -36.51
N SER A 582 90.48 32.48 -37.42
CA SER A 582 91.21 33.48 -38.21
C SER A 582 90.23 34.57 -38.65
N TRP A 583 90.61 35.82 -38.38
CA TRP A 583 90.01 37.02 -38.95
C TRP A 583 89.97 36.96 -40.49
N ILE A 584 88.97 37.63 -41.09
CA ILE A 584 89.09 38.61 -42.19
C ILE A 584 87.66 39.12 -42.47
N LEU A 585 87.42 40.41 -42.20
CA LEU A 585 86.31 41.20 -42.77
C LEU A 585 86.51 41.27 -44.29
N PRO A 586 85.45 41.28 -45.11
CA PRO A 586 85.00 42.59 -45.62
C PRO A 586 83.50 42.73 -45.95
N LEU A 587 83.03 43.98 -45.78
CA LEU A 587 82.21 44.80 -46.69
C LEU A 587 81.12 44.15 -47.59
N TYR A 588 79.89 44.60 -47.36
CA TYR A 588 79.00 45.32 -48.29
C TYR A 588 79.05 44.99 -49.81
N ASN A 589 78.01 44.30 -50.33
CA ASN A 589 77.13 44.69 -51.47
C ASN A 589 76.33 43.44 -51.93
N SER A 590 75.00 43.45 -51.85
CA SER A 590 74.03 43.90 -52.86
C SER A 590 73.86 42.96 -54.08
N HIS A 591 72.61 42.50 -54.21
CA HIS A 591 71.85 42.24 -55.43
C HIS A 591 72.09 40.98 -56.29
N LYS A 592 70.93 40.34 -56.54
CA LYS A 592 70.50 39.56 -57.74
C LYS A 592 71.20 38.21 -57.95
N ASP A 593 70.55 37.13 -58.36
CA ASP A 593 69.25 36.86 -58.98
C ASP A 593 68.73 35.51 -58.41
N GLU A 594 67.44 35.40 -58.06
CA GLU A 594 66.40 34.76 -58.89
C GLU A 594 66.77 33.44 -59.59
N ARG A 595 66.04 32.39 -59.16
CA ARG A 595 65.57 31.22 -59.93
C ARG A 595 66.66 30.19 -60.32
N ARG A 596 66.41 28.89 -60.35
CA ARG A 596 65.27 27.97 -60.13
C ARG A 596 65.88 26.58 -60.32
N SER A 597 65.22 25.56 -59.76
CA SER A 597 65.19 24.14 -60.21
C SER A 597 66.54 23.42 -60.27
N GLU A 598 66.71 22.25 -59.68
CA GLU A 598 65.77 21.16 -59.36
C GLU A 598 66.43 20.25 -58.33
#